data_AF-A0A3L6KY80-F1
#
_entry.id   AF-A0A3L6KY80-F1
#
_cell.length_a   1.000
_cell.length_b   1.000
_cell.length_c   1.000
_cell.angle_alpha   90.00
_cell.angle_beta   90.00
_cell.angle_gamma   90.00
#
_symmetry.space_group_name_H-M   'P 1'
#
loop_
_entity.id
_entity.type
_entity.pdbx_description
1 polymer ?
#
loop_
_entity_poly.entity_id
_entity_poly.type
_entity_poly.pdbx_seq_one_letter_code
_entity_poly.pdbx_strand_id
1 'polypeptide(L)'
;MSPALANYSKDFILACFVGNDVIPRTASHTFDDLRESVLDVLESCNMSKPLIFANRCILGRRNSSAGRCEPLSSEESRAVRAQLQSKACVLPMDQRKLFPPYTLVHLRKAVVRWTPKSCCCIPCCCCSKRENVFVPTFETPDDVQTVVCSPSMFSNHFPDYVFDALEETTERLQRGELERFFDCQYYNTTNFAHPTYGATPVNGGMGVV
;
A
#
# COMPACT_ATOMS: atom_id res chain seq x y z
N MET A 1 -14.97 17.85 0.71
CA MET A 1 -14.70 18.77 -0.41
C MET A 1 -15.87 18.74 -1.37
N SER A 2 -16.15 19.82 -2.11
CA SER A 2 -17.13 19.77 -3.21
C SER A 2 -16.47 19.21 -4.48
N PRO A 3 -17.25 18.72 -5.48
CA PRO A 3 -16.68 18.28 -6.76
C PRO A 3 -15.86 19.36 -7.46
N ALA A 4 -16.33 20.61 -7.43
CA ALA A 4 -15.64 21.75 -8.02
C ALA A 4 -14.30 22.02 -7.34
N LEU A 5 -14.27 21.95 -6.01
CA LEU A 5 -13.03 22.12 -5.25
C LEU A 5 -12.05 20.98 -5.50
N ALA A 6 -12.53 19.73 -5.59
CA ALA A 6 -11.71 18.57 -5.91
C ALA A 6 -11.04 18.73 -7.29
N ASN A 7 -11.82 19.13 -8.31
CA ASN A 7 -11.30 19.37 -9.66
C ASN A 7 -10.33 20.56 -9.73
N TYR A 8 -10.57 21.63 -8.97
CA TYR A 8 -9.63 22.74 -8.85
C TYR A 8 -8.32 22.31 -8.17
N SER A 9 -8.43 21.51 -7.12
CA SER A 9 -7.28 21.11 -6.30
C SER A 9 -6.40 20.00 -6.87
N LYS A 10 -6.84 19.34 -7.95
CA LYS A 10 -6.20 18.13 -8.48
C LYS A 10 -4.73 18.32 -8.86
N ASP A 11 -4.35 19.55 -9.23
CA ASP A 11 -3.03 19.88 -9.74
C ASP A 11 -2.01 20.20 -8.63
N PHE A 12 -2.46 20.48 -7.40
CA PHE A 12 -1.59 20.93 -6.31
C PHE A 12 -1.84 20.25 -4.96
N ILE A 13 -2.96 19.56 -4.76
CA ILE A 13 -3.19 18.73 -3.57
C ILE A 13 -2.80 17.29 -3.90
N LEU A 14 -1.81 16.80 -3.15
CA LEU A 14 -1.30 15.45 -3.23
C LEU A 14 -1.65 14.72 -1.92
N ALA A 15 -2.03 13.45 -2.03
CA ALA A 15 -2.00 12.54 -0.88
C ALA A 15 -0.86 11.54 -1.05
N CYS A 16 -0.30 11.04 0.06
CA CYS A 16 0.74 10.04 0.03
C CYS A 16 0.35 8.87 0.94
N PHE A 17 0.71 7.66 0.53
CA PHE A 17 0.51 6.45 1.32
C PHE A 17 1.59 5.41 1.02
N VAL A 18 1.76 4.44 1.91
CA VAL A 18 2.88 3.49 1.86
C VAL A 18 2.40 2.06 1.64
N GLY A 19 2.96 1.39 0.63
CA GLY A 19 2.76 -0.02 0.33
C GLY A 19 1.29 -0.47 0.42
N ASN A 20 1.02 -1.45 1.28
CA ASN A 20 -0.30 -2.06 1.37
C ASN A 20 -1.28 -1.34 2.33
N ASP A 21 -1.15 -0.04 2.54
CA ASP A 21 -2.08 0.74 3.37
C ASP A 21 -3.56 0.50 3.02
N VAL A 22 -4.39 0.23 4.02
CA VAL A 22 -5.83 0.01 3.88
C VAL A 22 -6.60 1.32 3.67
N ILE A 23 -6.16 2.44 4.26
CA ILE A 23 -6.90 3.72 4.31
C ILE A 23 -7.27 4.28 2.94
N PRO A 24 -6.38 4.38 1.94
CA PRO A 24 -6.76 4.89 0.62
C PRO A 24 -7.72 3.96 -0.14
N ARG A 25 -7.90 2.72 0.33
CA ARG A 25 -8.69 1.65 -0.32
C ARG A 25 -10.03 1.39 0.37
N THR A 26 -10.39 2.17 1.39
CA THR A 26 -11.58 1.94 2.21
C THR A 26 -12.88 2.43 1.59
N ALA A 27 -13.06 2.29 0.27
CA ALA A 27 -14.36 2.58 -0.34
C ALA A 27 -15.38 1.52 0.09
N SER A 28 -16.67 1.90 0.17
CA SER A 28 -17.74 0.99 0.61
C SER A 28 -17.76 -0.31 -0.20
N HIS A 29 -17.68 -0.19 -1.53
CA HIS A 29 -17.67 -1.35 -2.43
C HIS A 29 -16.44 -2.23 -2.21
N THR A 30 -15.25 -1.63 -2.03
CA THR A 30 -14.02 -2.40 -1.76
C THR A 30 -14.10 -3.18 -0.44
N PHE A 31 -14.75 -2.62 0.59
CA PHE A 31 -14.95 -3.33 1.84
C PHE A 31 -15.97 -4.47 1.72
N ASP A 32 -17.02 -4.28 0.94
CA ASP A 32 -17.99 -5.34 0.65
C ASP A 32 -17.31 -6.49 -0.14
N ASP A 33 -16.49 -6.16 -1.14
CA ASP A 33 -15.71 -7.16 -1.91
C ASP A 33 -14.71 -7.92 -1.02
N LEU A 34 -14.02 -7.20 -0.12
CA LEU A 34 -13.11 -7.80 0.86
C LEU A 34 -13.87 -8.73 1.80
N ARG A 35 -15.01 -8.29 2.31
CA ARG A 35 -15.86 -9.05 3.22
C ARG A 35 -16.30 -10.37 2.58
N GLU A 36 -16.84 -10.32 1.37
CA GLU A 36 -17.29 -11.54 0.68
C GLU A 36 -16.10 -12.46 0.38
N SER A 37 -14.97 -11.92 -0.08
CA SER A 37 -13.73 -12.71 -0.27
C SER A 37 -13.26 -13.41 1.01
N VAL A 38 -13.32 -12.73 2.16
CA VAL A 38 -12.96 -13.33 3.45
C VAL A 38 -13.94 -14.43 3.83
N LEU A 39 -15.24 -14.24 3.64
CA LEU A 39 -16.25 -15.26 3.94
C LEU A 39 -16.08 -16.50 3.05
N ASP A 40 -15.72 -16.33 1.77
CA ASP A 40 -15.47 -17.42 0.83
C ASP A 40 -14.22 -18.24 1.20
N VAL A 41 -13.15 -17.56 1.62
CA VAL A 41 -11.97 -18.24 2.17
C VAL A 41 -12.32 -18.98 3.45
N LEU A 42 -13.15 -18.40 4.33
CA LEU A 42 -13.54 -19.06 5.59
C LEU A 42 -14.44 -20.28 5.36
N GLU A 43 -15.36 -20.24 4.40
CA GLU A 43 -16.20 -21.41 4.06
C GLU A 43 -15.38 -22.54 3.44
N SER A 44 -14.42 -22.22 2.58
CA SER A 44 -13.55 -23.21 1.95
C SER A 44 -12.40 -23.69 2.85
N CYS A 45 -12.13 -22.99 3.97
CA CYS A 45 -11.05 -23.32 4.88
C CYS A 45 -11.38 -24.55 5.72
N ASN A 46 -10.79 -25.69 5.37
CA ASN A 46 -10.85 -26.90 6.19
C ASN A 46 -9.61 -27.08 7.10
N MET A 47 -8.92 -25.99 7.44
CA MET A 47 -7.82 -26.00 8.40
C MET A 47 -8.35 -25.77 9.82
N SER A 48 -7.94 -26.61 10.76
CA SER A 48 -8.33 -26.42 12.17
C SER A 48 -7.68 -25.15 12.74
N LYS A 49 -8.41 -24.43 13.60
CA LYS A 49 -7.89 -23.21 14.28
C LYS A 49 -6.53 -23.44 14.95
N PRO A 50 -6.28 -24.58 15.65
CA PRO A 50 -4.96 -24.86 16.21
C PRO A 50 -3.85 -24.92 15.16
N LEU A 51 -4.10 -25.47 13.97
CA LEU A 51 -3.10 -25.53 12.88
C LEU A 51 -2.79 -24.13 12.33
N ILE A 52 -3.81 -23.29 12.18
CA ILE A 52 -3.65 -21.89 11.76
C ILE A 52 -2.79 -21.11 12.77
N PHE A 53 -3.08 -21.26 14.07
CA PHE A 53 -2.30 -20.60 15.12
C PHE A 53 -0.90 -21.22 15.28
N ALA A 54 -0.76 -22.54 15.11
CA ALA A 54 0.53 -23.24 15.16
C ALA A 54 1.45 -22.75 14.04
N ASN A 55 0.97 -22.53 12.81
CA ASN A 55 1.78 -21.95 11.74
C ASN A 55 2.33 -20.55 12.07
N ARG A 56 1.60 -19.76 12.87
CA ARG A 56 2.09 -18.45 13.35
C ARG A 56 3.22 -18.60 14.38
N CYS A 57 3.18 -19.65 15.20
CA CYS A 57 4.25 -20.01 16.14
C CYS A 57 5.44 -20.74 15.46
N ILE A 58 5.17 -21.51 14.39
CA ILE A 58 6.10 -22.39 13.68
C ILE A 58 6.77 -21.69 12.48
N LEU A 59 6.39 -20.46 12.12
CA LEU A 59 7.16 -19.61 11.19
C LEU A 59 8.60 -19.29 11.68
N GLY A 60 9.01 -19.75 12.86
CA GLY A 60 10.41 -19.85 13.30
C GLY A 60 11.13 -21.18 12.98
N ARG A 61 10.43 -22.25 12.58
CA ARG A 61 10.99 -23.57 12.23
C ARG A 61 10.16 -24.25 11.14
N ARG A 62 10.62 -24.20 9.89
CA ARG A 62 10.06 -24.99 8.77
C ARG A 62 10.05 -26.47 9.14
N ASN A 63 8.88 -27.11 9.05
CA ASN A 63 8.59 -28.35 8.33
C ASN A 63 7.32 -28.99 8.89
N SER A 64 6.23 -29.03 8.10
CA SER A 64 5.27 -30.13 8.19
C SER A 64 4.34 -30.15 6.98
N SER A 65 4.28 -31.34 6.40
CA SER A 65 3.51 -31.76 5.23
C SER A 65 2.02 -31.41 5.32
N ALA A 66 1.51 -30.80 4.25
CA ALA A 66 0.09 -30.51 4.07
C ALA A 66 -0.70 -31.82 3.92
N GLY A 67 -1.50 -32.16 4.94
CA GLY A 67 -2.57 -33.14 4.81
C GLY A 67 -3.70 -32.54 3.97
N ARG A 68 -4.23 -33.31 3.00
CA ARG A 68 -5.39 -32.94 2.19
C ARG A 68 -6.62 -32.87 3.10
N CYS A 69 -7.26 -31.71 3.10
CA CYS A 69 -8.45 -31.43 3.89
C CYS A 69 -9.65 -31.32 2.92
N GLU A 70 -10.55 -32.31 2.93
CA GLU A 70 -11.76 -32.34 2.09
C GLU A 70 -12.82 -31.36 2.61
N PRO A 71 -13.51 -30.58 1.76
CA PRO A 71 -14.42 -29.54 2.22
C PRO A 71 -15.72 -30.14 2.77
N LEU A 72 -15.93 -30.03 4.09
CA LEU A 72 -17.21 -30.28 4.73
C LEU A 72 -17.99 -28.95 4.79
N SER A 73 -18.65 -28.59 3.68
CA SER A 73 -19.61 -27.48 3.64
C SER A 73 -20.81 -27.85 4.50
N SER A 74 -20.86 -27.37 5.76
CA SER A 74 -22.02 -27.59 6.64
C SER A 74 -23.14 -26.59 6.32
N GLU A 75 -24.39 -27.04 6.41
CA GLU A 75 -25.58 -26.21 6.22
C GLU A 75 -25.64 -25.05 7.25
N GLU A 76 -25.09 -25.27 8.45
CA GLU A 76 -24.86 -24.22 9.46
C GLU A 76 -23.95 -23.09 8.94
N SER A 77 -22.89 -23.40 8.19
CA SER A 77 -21.98 -22.39 7.65
C SER A 77 -22.67 -21.48 6.65
N ARG A 78 -23.59 -22.03 5.84
CA ARG A 78 -24.42 -21.26 4.90
C ARG A 78 -25.42 -20.38 5.63
N ALA A 79 -26.07 -20.89 6.67
CA ALA A 79 -27.02 -20.13 7.50
C ALA A 79 -26.33 -18.94 8.20
N VAL A 80 -25.12 -19.16 8.76
CA VAL A 80 -24.31 -18.11 9.37
C VAL A 80 -23.89 -17.06 8.34
N ARG A 81 -23.45 -17.45 7.13
CA ARG A 81 -23.14 -16.49 6.06
C ARG A 81 -24.37 -15.63 5.72
N ALA A 82 -25.53 -16.25 5.51
CA ALA A 82 -26.76 -15.51 5.20
C ALA A 82 -27.12 -14.51 6.30
N GLN A 83 -26.95 -14.91 7.57
CA GLN A 83 -27.15 -14.02 8.71
C GLN A 83 -26.15 -12.87 8.73
N LEU A 84 -24.87 -13.12 8.41
CA LEU A 84 -23.88 -12.07 8.30
C LEU A 84 -24.26 -11.11 7.19
N GLN A 85 -24.52 -11.58 5.96
CA GLN A 85 -24.91 -10.75 4.80
C GLN A 85 -26.13 -9.86 5.08
N SER A 86 -27.10 -10.35 5.87
CA SER A 86 -28.27 -9.54 6.28
C SER A 86 -27.93 -8.35 7.18
N LYS A 87 -26.75 -8.35 7.83
CA LYS A 87 -26.26 -7.22 8.63
C LYS A 87 -25.41 -6.31 7.74
N ALA A 88 -25.94 -5.12 7.47
CA ALA A 88 -25.16 -4.04 6.89
C ALA A 88 -23.97 -3.72 7.80
N CYS A 89 -22.75 -3.76 7.26
CA CYS A 89 -21.54 -3.34 7.98
C CYS A 89 -21.45 -1.80 8.07
N VAL A 90 -22.22 -1.11 7.22
CA VAL A 90 -22.29 0.33 7.13
C VAL A 90 -23.49 0.80 7.94
N LEU A 91 -23.24 1.39 9.11
CA LEU A 91 -24.24 2.24 9.76
C LEU A 91 -24.62 3.36 8.79
N PRO A 92 -25.86 3.88 8.80
CA PRO A 92 -26.25 5.06 8.02
C PRO A 92 -25.56 6.31 8.60
N MET A 93 -24.23 6.35 8.51
CA MET A 93 -23.42 7.51 8.79
C MET A 93 -23.35 8.31 7.50
N ASP A 94 -23.70 9.59 7.64
CA ASP A 94 -23.58 10.69 6.69
C ASP A 94 -23.02 10.27 5.31
N GLN A 95 -23.91 10.01 4.35
CA GLN A 95 -23.59 9.62 2.96
C GLN A 95 -22.90 10.74 2.16
N ARG A 96 -22.26 11.71 2.83
CA ARG A 96 -21.49 12.76 2.16
C ARG A 96 -20.37 12.09 1.39
N LYS A 97 -20.51 12.10 0.07
CA LYS A 97 -19.45 11.70 -0.85
C LYS A 97 -18.20 12.50 -0.52
N LEU A 98 -17.21 11.81 0.03
CA LEU A 98 -15.88 12.37 0.22
C LEU A 98 -15.19 12.37 -1.15
N PHE A 99 -14.40 13.42 -1.39
CA PHE A 99 -13.60 13.56 -2.59
C PHE A 99 -12.14 13.55 -2.15
N PRO A 100 -11.44 12.40 -2.22
CA PRO A 100 -10.03 12.36 -1.92
C PRO A 100 -9.24 13.19 -2.95
N PRO A 101 -7.99 13.56 -2.66
CA PRO A 101 -7.09 14.13 -3.64
C PRO A 101 -7.00 13.25 -4.89
N TYR A 102 -6.96 13.88 -6.06
CA TYR A 102 -6.90 13.15 -7.34
C TYR A 102 -5.54 12.50 -7.59
N THR A 103 -4.48 13.13 -7.10
CA THR A 103 -3.11 12.66 -7.30
C THR A 103 -2.60 12.04 -6.01
N LEU A 104 -2.31 10.74 -6.06
CA LEU A 104 -1.81 9.95 -4.95
C LEU A 104 -0.36 9.55 -5.23
N VAL A 105 0.53 9.77 -4.27
CA VAL A 105 1.91 9.30 -4.28
C VAL A 105 1.99 8.01 -3.47
N HIS A 106 2.04 6.89 -4.18
CA HIS A 106 2.18 5.57 -3.57
C HIS A 106 3.66 5.22 -3.43
N LEU A 107 4.14 5.10 -2.20
CA LEU A 107 5.46 4.56 -1.91
C LEU A 107 5.41 3.02 -2.00
N ARG A 108 5.66 2.48 -3.20
CA ARG A 108 5.64 1.04 -3.49
C ARG A 108 6.90 0.37 -3.00
N LYS A 109 6.74 -0.73 -2.25
CA LYS A 109 7.85 -1.54 -1.77
C LYS A 109 8.48 -2.33 -2.92
N ALA A 110 9.65 -1.92 -3.39
CA ALA A 110 10.33 -2.51 -4.54
C ALA A 110 11.32 -3.62 -4.16
N VAL A 111 12.15 -3.39 -3.14
CA VAL A 111 13.21 -4.33 -2.75
C VAL A 111 13.22 -4.52 -1.24
N VAL A 112 13.43 -5.77 -0.82
CA VAL A 112 13.75 -6.11 0.56
C VAL A 112 15.20 -6.55 0.61
N ARG A 113 16.06 -5.69 1.15
CA ARG A 113 17.48 -6.02 1.36
C ARG A 113 17.69 -6.49 2.78
N TRP A 114 18.66 -7.37 2.94
CA TRP A 114 19.16 -7.78 4.25
C TRP A 114 20.54 -7.18 4.37
N THR A 115 20.64 -6.04 5.07
CA THR A 115 21.93 -5.41 5.31
C THR A 115 22.54 -6.02 6.56
N PRO A 116 23.80 -6.49 6.50
CA PRO A 116 24.47 -6.95 7.71
C PRO A 116 24.59 -5.75 8.66
N LYS A 117 24.01 -5.85 9.86
CA LYS A 117 24.40 -4.91 10.92
C LYS A 117 25.86 -5.16 11.25
N SER A 118 26.56 -4.13 11.72
CA SER A 118 27.86 -4.25 12.36
C SER A 118 27.71 -4.99 13.71
N CYS A 119 27.33 -6.26 13.68
CA CYS A 119 27.43 -7.13 14.85
C CYS A 119 28.86 -7.62 14.95
N CYS A 120 29.39 -7.63 16.16
CA CYS A 120 30.66 -8.21 16.59
C CYS A 120 30.74 -9.75 16.47
N CYS A 121 29.88 -10.38 15.68
CA CYS A 121 29.68 -11.83 15.64
C CYS A 121 29.87 -12.42 14.23
N ILE A 122 31.07 -12.91 13.93
CA ILE A 122 31.43 -13.61 12.68
C ILE A 122 31.08 -15.11 12.80
N PRO A 123 30.33 -15.74 11.87
CA PRO A 123 29.31 -15.23 10.96
C PRO A 123 27.91 -15.63 11.46
N CYS A 124 27.23 -14.75 12.21
CA CYS A 124 25.86 -15.04 12.71
C CYS A 124 24.80 -14.45 11.76
N CYS A 125 23.88 -15.30 11.31
CA CYS A 125 22.74 -14.93 10.45
C CYS A 125 21.66 -14.10 11.17
N CYS A 126 21.89 -13.76 12.44
CA CYS A 126 20.90 -13.26 13.38
C CYS A 126 20.77 -11.73 13.39
N CYS A 127 21.66 -11.00 12.70
CA CYS A 127 21.75 -9.53 12.80
C CYS A 127 21.50 -8.78 11.49
N SER A 128 20.94 -9.43 10.47
CA SER A 128 20.60 -8.73 9.22
C SER A 128 19.41 -7.79 9.44
N LYS A 129 19.58 -6.48 9.18
CA LYS A 129 18.47 -5.52 9.16
C LYS A 129 17.72 -5.74 7.85
N ARG A 130 16.41 -5.96 7.96
CA ARG A 130 15.51 -5.92 6.80
C ARG A 130 15.32 -4.46 6.42
N GLU A 131 15.86 -4.07 5.29
CA GLU A 131 15.75 -2.75 4.71
C GLU A 131 14.69 -2.81 3.58
N ASN A 132 13.69 -1.94 3.66
CA ASN A 132 12.62 -1.88 2.67
C ASN A 132 12.88 -0.67 1.77
N VAL A 133 13.14 -0.91 0.49
CA VAL A 133 13.30 0.15 -0.50
C VAL A 133 11.95 0.47 -1.10
N PHE A 134 11.53 1.72 -0.97
CA PHE A 134 10.32 2.24 -1.59
C PHE A 134 10.63 3.02 -2.85
N VAL A 135 9.74 2.93 -3.83
CA VAL A 135 9.77 3.68 -5.08
C VAL A 135 8.45 4.44 -5.19
N PRO A 136 8.47 5.77 -5.36
CA PRO A 136 7.25 6.55 -5.50
C PRO A 136 6.64 6.31 -6.89
N THR A 137 5.33 6.04 -6.91
CA THR A 137 4.53 5.98 -8.12
C THR A 137 3.31 6.89 -7.98
N PHE A 138 2.95 7.59 -9.05
CA PHE A 138 1.74 8.41 -9.08
C PHE A 138 0.55 7.53 -9.46
N GLU A 139 -0.52 7.63 -8.68
CA GLU A 139 -1.76 6.86 -8.81
C GLU A 139 -2.96 7.79 -8.64
N THR A 140 -4.09 7.37 -9.19
CA THR A 140 -5.38 8.02 -8.98
C THR A 140 -6.21 7.21 -7.98
N PRO A 141 -7.25 7.79 -7.36
CA PRO A 141 -8.18 7.05 -6.53
C PRO A 141 -8.76 5.81 -7.23
N ASP A 142 -8.94 5.84 -8.55
CA ASP A 142 -9.48 4.70 -9.32
C ASP A 142 -8.48 3.53 -9.40
N ASP A 143 -7.17 3.81 -9.31
CA ASP A 143 -6.12 2.79 -9.29
C ASP A 143 -6.01 2.07 -7.93
N VAL A 144 -6.66 2.60 -6.89
CA VAL A 144 -6.50 2.19 -5.49
C VAL A 144 -7.83 1.70 -4.89
N GLN A 145 -8.59 0.91 -5.66
CA GLN A 145 -9.92 0.39 -5.26
C GLN A 145 -9.92 -1.06 -4.78
N THR A 146 -8.75 -1.65 -4.50
CA THR A 146 -8.65 -3.05 -4.05
C THR A 146 -7.81 -3.16 -2.78
N VAL A 147 -8.39 -3.72 -1.72
CA VAL A 147 -7.67 -3.99 -0.47
C VAL A 147 -6.77 -5.21 -0.62
N VAL A 148 -5.47 -5.02 -0.40
CA VAL A 148 -4.48 -6.10 -0.36
C VAL A 148 -4.29 -6.57 1.07
N CYS A 149 -4.79 -7.77 1.40
CA CYS A 149 -4.59 -8.39 2.70
C CYS A 149 -3.10 -8.72 2.92
N SER A 150 -2.43 -7.92 3.75
CA SER A 150 -1.04 -8.17 4.13
C SER A 150 -0.80 -7.79 5.59
N PRO A 151 0.21 -8.37 6.26
CA PRO A 151 0.46 -8.10 7.69
C PRO A 151 0.69 -6.62 8.02
N SER A 152 1.15 -5.82 7.06
CA SER A 152 1.47 -4.40 7.24
C SER A 152 0.33 -3.46 6.85
N MET A 153 -0.81 -3.96 6.35
CA MET A 153 -1.87 -3.11 5.81
C MET A 153 -2.46 -2.14 6.85
N PHE A 154 -2.51 -2.56 8.12
CA PHE A 154 -3.01 -1.75 9.23
C PHE A 154 -1.92 -0.90 9.88
N SER A 155 -0.63 -1.17 9.63
CA SER A 155 0.46 -0.40 10.22
C SER A 155 1.02 0.65 9.28
N ASN A 156 0.86 0.47 7.97
CA ASN A 156 1.48 1.34 6.97
C ASN A 156 0.93 2.78 6.95
N HIS A 157 -0.25 3.01 7.52
CA HIS A 157 -0.87 4.34 7.60
C HIS A 157 -0.39 5.15 8.80
N PHE A 158 0.36 4.54 9.73
CA PHE A 158 0.78 5.27 10.91
C PHE A 158 1.74 6.41 10.52
N PRO A 159 1.55 7.62 11.08
CA PRO A 159 2.29 8.80 10.64
C PRO A 159 3.81 8.66 10.74
N ASP A 160 4.32 7.97 11.76
CA ASP A 160 5.73 7.65 11.96
C ASP A 160 6.26 6.78 10.81
N TYR A 161 5.54 5.73 10.46
CA TYR A 161 5.93 4.85 9.35
C TYR A 161 5.90 5.56 7.98
N VAL A 162 4.88 6.39 7.75
CA VAL A 162 4.76 7.19 6.53
C VAL A 162 5.91 8.20 6.44
N PHE A 163 6.22 8.88 7.55
CA PHE A 163 7.31 9.84 7.64
C PHE A 163 8.67 9.18 7.37
N ASP A 164 8.99 8.08 8.05
CA ASP A 164 10.24 7.34 7.86
C ASP A 164 10.39 6.88 6.40
N ALA A 165 9.32 6.35 5.81
CA ALA A 165 9.34 5.90 4.42
C ALA A 165 9.55 7.07 3.43
N LEU A 166 8.92 8.23 3.69
CA LEU A 166 9.10 9.44 2.87
C LEU A 166 10.52 9.98 2.95
N GLU A 167 11.08 10.09 4.16
CA GLU A 167 12.44 10.57 4.39
C GLU A 167 13.46 9.65 3.70
N GLU A 168 13.38 8.34 3.94
CA GLU A 168 14.27 7.35 3.33
C GLU A 168 14.17 7.34 1.79
N THR A 169 12.95 7.48 1.25
CA THR A 169 12.74 7.55 -0.20
C THR A 169 13.35 8.82 -0.79
N THR A 170 13.15 9.95 -0.12
CA THR A 170 13.67 11.27 -0.56
C THR A 170 15.19 11.27 -0.58
N GLU A 171 15.84 10.75 0.46
CA GLU A 171 17.30 10.62 0.49
C GLU A 171 17.83 9.74 -0.66
N ARG A 172 17.18 8.60 -0.93
CA ARG A 172 17.59 7.71 -2.02
C ARG A 172 17.37 8.30 -3.41
N LEU A 173 16.30 9.08 -3.60
CA LEU A 173 16.08 9.85 -4.82
C LEU A 173 17.22 10.85 -5.05
N GLN A 174 17.59 11.61 -4.02
CA GLN A 174 18.69 12.59 -4.10
C GLN A 174 20.04 11.94 -4.39
N ARG A 175 20.25 10.70 -3.92
CA ARG A 175 21.46 9.92 -4.20
C ARG A 175 21.46 9.23 -5.58
N GLY A 176 20.36 9.29 -6.33
CA GLY A 176 20.21 8.58 -7.61
C GLY A 176 20.03 7.06 -7.49
N GLU A 177 19.85 6.52 -6.28
CA GLU A 177 19.77 5.06 -6.06
C GLU A 177 18.51 4.43 -6.66
N LEU A 178 17.48 5.25 -6.91
CA LEU A 178 16.19 4.81 -7.45
C LEU A 178 16.07 4.97 -8.96
N GLU A 179 17.01 5.61 -9.65
CA GLU A 179 16.95 5.89 -11.10
C GLU A 179 16.64 4.64 -11.93
N ARG A 180 17.25 3.50 -11.57
CA ARG A 180 17.01 2.20 -12.21
C ARG A 180 15.57 1.70 -12.19
N PHE A 181 14.71 2.25 -11.32
CA PHE A 181 13.29 1.89 -11.27
C PHE A 181 12.42 2.78 -12.17
N PHE A 182 13.00 3.84 -12.75
CA PHE A 182 12.33 4.79 -13.63
C PHE A 182 12.71 4.60 -15.11
N ASP A 183 13.61 3.66 -15.45
CA ASP A 183 14.09 3.45 -16.82
C ASP A 183 13.01 2.92 -17.79
N CYS A 184 12.74 3.77 -18.80
CA CYS A 184 12.08 3.63 -20.10
C CYS A 184 11.23 2.39 -20.45
N GLN A 185 9.93 2.38 -20.11
CA GLN A 185 8.87 1.73 -20.94
C GLN A 185 7.43 2.28 -20.70
N TYR A 186 7.18 3.42 -20.03
CA TYR A 186 5.79 3.81 -19.73
C TYR A 186 5.42 5.31 -19.71
N TYR A 187 6.20 6.19 -20.36
CA TYR A 187 5.83 7.63 -20.48
C TYR A 187 5.60 8.09 -21.93
N ASN A 188 5.28 7.17 -22.84
CA ASN A 188 4.80 7.49 -24.18
C ASN A 188 3.27 7.42 -24.31
N THR A 189 2.52 7.81 -23.28
CA THR A 189 1.11 8.22 -23.45
C THR A 189 0.58 8.83 -22.16
N THR A 190 0.69 10.15 -22.02
CA THR A 190 -0.38 11.08 -21.63
C THR A 190 0.24 12.40 -21.15
N ASN A 191 -0.34 13.47 -21.66
CA ASN A 191 0.11 14.85 -21.49
C ASN A 191 0.10 15.28 -20.02
N PHE A 192 1.23 15.17 -19.32
CA PHE A 192 1.55 16.11 -18.26
C PHE A 192 2.65 17.03 -18.80
N ALA A 193 2.22 18.22 -19.23
CA ALA A 193 3.15 19.30 -19.51
C ALA A 193 3.95 19.56 -18.23
N HIS A 194 5.26 19.24 -18.26
CA HIS A 194 6.20 19.70 -17.25
C HIS A 194 6.09 21.23 -17.15
N PRO A 195 5.82 21.80 -15.96
CA PRO A 195 6.17 23.18 -15.70
C PRO A 195 7.70 23.21 -15.63
N THR A 196 8.34 23.72 -16.67
CA THR A 196 9.74 24.14 -16.61
C THR A 196 9.82 25.24 -15.55
N TYR A 197 10.32 24.91 -14.36
CA TYR A 197 10.79 25.92 -13.41
C TYR A 197 11.98 26.60 -14.06
N GLY A 198 11.73 27.78 -14.64
CA GLY A 198 12.74 28.62 -15.24
C GLY A 198 13.76 29.05 -14.19
N ALA A 199 14.95 28.48 -14.27
CA ALA A 199 16.14 29.14 -13.77
C ALA A 199 16.44 30.29 -14.74
N THR A 200 16.01 31.51 -14.42
CA THR A 200 16.56 32.72 -15.03
C THR A 200 17.94 32.95 -14.43
N PRO A 201 19.03 32.94 -15.23
CA PRO A 201 20.30 33.42 -14.75
C PRO A 201 20.24 34.95 -14.72
N VAL A 202 20.39 35.52 -13.53
CA VAL A 202 20.69 36.94 -13.34
C VAL A 202 22.07 37.19 -13.90
N ASN A 203 22.16 37.74 -15.11
CA ASN A 203 23.39 38.35 -15.62
C ASN A 203 23.20 39.85 -15.64
N GLY A 204 23.90 40.52 -14.71
CA GLY A 204 24.13 41.95 -14.74
C GLY A 204 25.03 42.30 -15.93
N GLY A 205 24.65 43.37 -16.64
CA GLY A 205 25.45 43.97 -17.70
C GLY A 205 24.91 45.36 -17.99
N MET A 206 25.61 46.37 -17.48
CA MET A 206 25.44 47.79 -17.80
C MET A 206 25.54 48.00 -19.32
N GLY A 207 24.70 48.88 -19.88
CA GLY A 207 24.77 49.30 -21.26
C GLY A 207 23.88 50.51 -21.52
N VAL A 208 24.51 51.67 -21.59
CA VAL A 208 23.95 53.00 -21.85
C VAL A 208 23.51 53.11 -23.32
N VAL A 209 22.34 53.72 -23.56
CA VAL A 209 21.99 54.83 -24.48
C VAL A 209 20.48 54.84 -24.65
#